data_AF-A0A7J7N3K1-F1
#
_entry.id   AF-A0A7J7N3K1-F1
#
_cell.length_a   1.000
_cell.length_b   1.000
_cell.length_c   1.000
_cell.angle_alpha   90.00
_cell.angle_beta   90.00
_cell.angle_gamma   90.00
#
_symmetry.space_group_name_H-M   'P 1'
#
loop_
_entity.id
_entity.type
_entity.pdbx_description
1 polymer ?
#
loop_
_entity_poly.entity_id
_entity_poly.type
_entity_poly.pdbx_seq_one_letter_code
_entity_poly.pdbx_strand_id
1 'polypeptide(L)'
;MFTSIVGNVFRFKALRALRLKDLRIPATYAKTFQGSPHGIQVERDKLNKYGRPLLGCTIKPKLGLSVKNYGRVVYEVLRGGLDLTKDDENVSSQPFMCWRNRFLFCTEAIDKAQAKTAKALRTSGGDHIHYGIVVGKLKGEREIILGFVDLLRDDLIEKDQTRSIYFTQDWVSLLGVLPMASGGIHVWHMPALTEIFEDDSILQFGRGTLRHPWSNAPGVVANQVALEACVQARNERCDLAREGNEIIHEACKWNPELAAVCEVWKEIKFEFEAMDTL
;
A
#
# COMPACT_ATOMS: atom_id res chain seq x y z
N MET A 1 -25.89 -8.81 2.42
CA MET A 1 -25.59 -8.44 1.01
C MET A 1 -25.04 -9.61 0.21
N PHE A 2 -23.74 -9.94 0.28
CA PHE A 2 -23.11 -10.90 -0.65
C PHE A 2 -23.73 -12.31 -0.70
N THR A 3 -24.20 -12.87 0.43
CA THR A 3 -24.92 -14.16 0.45
C THR A 3 -26.09 -14.21 -0.54
N SER A 4 -26.78 -13.08 -0.73
CA SER A 4 -27.88 -12.92 -1.67
C SER A 4 -27.40 -12.67 -3.12
N ILE A 5 -26.43 -11.78 -3.30
CA ILE A 5 -25.99 -11.32 -4.63
C ILE A 5 -25.11 -12.35 -5.34
N VAL A 6 -24.15 -12.97 -4.63
CA VAL A 6 -23.12 -13.84 -5.24
C VAL A 6 -23.17 -15.30 -4.79
N GLY A 7 -24.00 -15.65 -3.80
CA GLY A 7 -23.99 -16.97 -3.17
C GLY A 7 -24.24 -18.15 -4.11
N ASN A 8 -25.31 -18.09 -4.91
CA ASN A 8 -25.76 -19.22 -5.75
C ASN A 8 -25.71 -18.95 -7.27
N VAL A 9 -25.85 -17.70 -7.72
CA VAL A 9 -26.02 -17.37 -9.15
C VAL A 9 -24.83 -17.77 -10.02
N PHE A 10 -23.61 -17.75 -9.47
CA PHE A 10 -22.38 -18.18 -10.14
C PHE A 10 -22.30 -19.69 -10.42
N ARG A 11 -23.28 -20.50 -9.96
CA ARG A 11 -23.36 -21.95 -10.17
C ARG A 11 -24.48 -22.38 -11.12
N PHE A 12 -25.15 -21.44 -11.79
CA PHE A 12 -26.23 -21.75 -12.72
C PHE A 12 -25.70 -22.45 -13.97
N LYS A 13 -26.12 -23.71 -14.20
CA LYS A 13 -25.71 -24.53 -15.37
C LYS A 13 -26.04 -23.90 -16.74
N ALA A 14 -26.95 -22.92 -16.77
CA ALA A 14 -27.30 -22.16 -17.98
C ALA A 14 -26.32 -21.03 -18.31
N LEU A 15 -25.43 -20.65 -17.38
CA LEU A 15 -24.42 -19.61 -17.58
C LEU A 15 -23.06 -20.24 -17.89
N ARG A 16 -22.41 -19.80 -18.97
CA ARG A 16 -21.03 -20.22 -19.30
C ARG A 16 -19.99 -19.58 -18.39
N ALA A 17 -20.24 -18.34 -17.98
CA ALA A 17 -19.48 -17.58 -17.02
C ALA A 17 -20.38 -16.47 -16.43
N LEU A 18 -20.01 -15.95 -15.27
CA LEU A 18 -20.62 -14.76 -14.66
C LEU A 18 -19.52 -13.98 -13.92
N ARG A 19 -19.56 -12.65 -14.00
CA ARG A 19 -18.71 -11.76 -13.23
C ARG A 19 -19.53 -10.58 -12.73
N LEU A 20 -19.45 -10.32 -11.43
CA LEU A 20 -19.89 -9.04 -10.86
C LEU A 20 -18.76 -8.02 -11.12
N LYS A 21 -19.05 -6.95 -11.86
CA LYS A 21 -18.11 -5.85 -12.11
C LYS A 21 -18.20 -4.77 -11.01
N ASP A 22 -19.41 -4.37 -10.61
CA ASP A 22 -19.64 -3.22 -9.71
C ASP A 22 -20.98 -3.35 -8.92
N LEU A 23 -21.16 -2.59 -7.84
CA LEU A 23 -22.36 -2.50 -7.01
C LEU A 23 -22.58 -1.09 -6.45
N ARG A 24 -23.65 -0.41 -6.86
CA ARG A 24 -24.13 0.80 -6.18
C ARG A 24 -24.65 0.48 -4.78
N ILE A 25 -24.02 1.03 -3.76
CA ILE A 25 -24.47 0.97 -2.36
C ILE A 25 -25.33 2.21 -2.07
N PRO A 26 -26.64 2.08 -1.77
CA PRO A 26 -27.47 3.25 -1.47
C PRO A 26 -27.14 3.82 -0.10
N ALA A 27 -27.18 5.15 0.03
CA ALA A 27 -26.92 5.90 1.25
C ALA A 27 -27.67 5.38 2.50
N THR A 28 -28.91 4.92 2.33
CA THR A 28 -29.73 4.33 3.41
C THR A 28 -29.19 3.00 3.94
N TYR A 29 -28.47 2.23 3.12
CA TYR A 29 -27.77 1.02 3.54
C TYR A 29 -26.37 1.34 4.07
N ALA A 30 -25.65 2.26 3.41
CA ALA A 30 -24.33 2.75 3.83
C ALA A 30 -24.35 3.22 5.30
N LYS A 31 -25.34 4.04 5.69
CA LYS A 31 -25.51 4.56 7.06
C LYS A 31 -25.81 3.51 8.14
N THR A 32 -25.98 2.22 7.78
CA THR A 32 -26.09 1.13 8.78
C THR A 32 -24.74 0.54 9.20
N PHE A 33 -23.65 0.97 8.58
CA PHE A 33 -22.28 0.53 8.88
C PHE A 33 -21.49 1.61 9.62
N GLN A 34 -20.55 1.20 10.46
CA GLN A 34 -19.65 2.12 11.18
C GLN A 34 -18.72 2.91 10.24
N GLY A 35 -18.33 2.32 9.09
CA GLY A 35 -17.25 2.86 8.27
C GLY A 35 -15.89 2.76 8.96
N SER A 36 -14.89 3.46 8.43
CA SER A 36 -13.53 3.45 8.97
C SER A 36 -13.49 3.98 10.42
N PRO A 37 -12.80 3.33 11.39
CA PRO A 37 -12.76 3.76 12.79
C PRO A 37 -12.07 5.10 13.01
N HIS A 38 -11.13 5.44 12.11
CA HIS A 38 -10.40 6.69 12.09
C HIS A 38 -10.42 7.26 10.67
N GLY A 39 -10.07 6.42 9.70
CA GLY A 39 -9.84 6.87 8.33
C GLY A 39 -8.67 7.85 8.19
N ILE A 40 -8.50 8.33 6.96
CA ILE A 40 -7.29 9.03 6.49
C ILE A 40 -6.85 10.16 7.42
N GLN A 41 -7.73 11.13 7.70
CA GLN A 41 -7.39 12.33 8.48
C GLN A 41 -6.98 11.99 9.92
N VAL A 42 -7.86 11.31 10.66
CA VAL A 42 -7.61 10.95 12.08
C VAL A 42 -6.41 10.00 12.23
N GLU A 43 -6.09 9.21 11.21
CA GLU A 43 -4.86 8.41 11.21
C GLU A 43 -3.59 9.25 10.99
N ARG A 44 -3.61 10.22 10.06
CA ARG A 44 -2.51 11.20 9.92
C ARG A 44 -2.28 12.00 11.19
N ASP A 45 -3.36 12.43 11.84
CA ASP A 45 -3.30 13.16 13.12
C ASP A 45 -2.64 12.31 14.21
N LYS A 46 -3.03 11.03 14.32
CA LYS A 46 -2.48 10.08 15.30
C LYS A 46 -1.02 9.71 15.05
N LEU A 47 -0.60 9.64 13.79
CA LEU A 47 0.78 9.37 13.40
C LEU A 47 1.64 10.64 13.32
N ASN A 48 1.01 11.82 13.36
CA ASN A 48 1.59 13.14 13.09
C ASN A 48 2.39 13.20 11.77
N LYS A 49 1.79 12.71 10.66
CA LYS A 49 2.44 12.55 9.34
C LYS A 49 1.56 13.05 8.20
N TYR A 50 2.00 14.11 7.52
CA TYR A 50 1.26 14.82 6.47
C TYR A 50 2.16 15.11 5.26
N GLY A 51 1.57 15.50 4.12
CA GLY A 51 2.31 16.00 2.94
C GLY A 51 3.19 14.98 2.21
N ARG A 52 3.07 13.68 2.54
CA ARG A 52 3.66 12.56 1.81
C ARG A 52 2.88 11.24 2.04
N PRO A 53 3.06 10.24 1.15
CA PRO A 53 2.74 8.84 1.43
C PRO A 53 3.38 8.31 2.71
N LEU A 54 2.76 7.31 3.33
CA LEU A 54 3.40 6.53 4.39
C LEU A 54 4.27 5.41 3.79
N LEU A 55 5.42 5.14 4.40
CA LEU A 55 6.34 4.09 3.98
C LEU A 55 6.21 2.85 4.87
N GLY A 56 5.99 1.70 4.23
CA GLY A 56 5.78 0.41 4.90
C GLY A 56 6.75 -0.69 4.48
N CYS A 57 6.90 -1.72 5.31
CA CYS A 57 7.59 -2.96 4.92
C CYS A 57 6.89 -4.22 5.45
N THR A 58 6.70 -5.22 4.58
CA THR A 58 6.36 -6.58 5.01
C THR A 58 7.64 -7.32 5.38
N ILE A 59 7.71 -7.89 6.58
CA ILE A 59 8.89 -8.64 7.05
C ILE A 59 9.16 -9.86 6.15
N LYS A 60 10.45 -10.21 5.93
CA LYS A 60 10.89 -11.35 5.10
C LYS A 60 12.04 -12.13 5.78
N PRO A 61 12.22 -13.44 5.50
CA PRO A 61 11.39 -14.33 4.65
C PRO A 61 9.96 -14.48 5.18
N LYS A 62 9.02 -14.90 4.30
CA LYS A 62 7.58 -14.99 4.64
C LYS A 62 7.34 -15.79 5.92
N LEU A 63 8.00 -16.94 6.04
CA LEU A 63 7.90 -17.88 7.17
C LEU A 63 9.32 -18.30 7.61
N GLY A 64 9.44 -18.91 8.79
CA GLY A 64 10.69 -19.48 9.29
C GLY A 64 11.59 -18.53 10.11
N LEU A 65 11.25 -17.25 10.24
CA LEU A 65 11.90 -16.38 11.22
C LEU A 65 11.52 -16.77 12.65
N SER A 66 12.50 -16.79 13.55
CA SER A 66 12.25 -16.87 14.99
C SER A 66 11.81 -15.52 15.55
N VAL A 67 11.04 -15.54 16.64
CA VAL A 67 10.51 -14.37 17.35
C VAL A 67 11.54 -13.24 17.54
N LYS A 68 12.74 -13.56 18.06
CA LYS A 68 13.78 -12.58 18.34
C LYS A 68 14.35 -11.95 17.07
N ASN A 69 14.53 -12.73 16.02
CA ASN A 69 14.99 -12.21 14.72
C ASN A 69 13.90 -11.37 14.06
N TYR A 70 12.63 -11.71 14.26
CA TYR A 70 11.49 -10.94 13.76
C TYR A 70 11.44 -9.54 14.39
N GLY A 71 11.47 -9.45 15.73
CA GLY A 71 11.54 -8.17 16.44
C GLY A 71 12.77 -7.34 16.07
N ARG A 72 13.93 -7.99 15.84
CA ARG A 72 15.13 -7.31 15.32
C ARG A 72 14.89 -6.69 13.94
N VAL A 73 14.25 -7.39 13.00
CA VAL A 73 13.99 -6.82 11.66
C VAL A 73 13.00 -5.65 11.75
N VAL A 74 11.97 -5.75 12.58
CA VAL A 74 11.02 -4.64 12.87
C VAL A 74 11.78 -3.42 13.41
N TYR A 75 12.61 -3.59 14.44
CA TYR A 75 13.43 -2.51 15.00
C TYR A 75 14.36 -1.88 13.94
N GLU A 76 15.09 -2.71 13.17
CA GLU A 76 16.04 -2.25 12.16
C GLU A 76 15.42 -1.40 11.04
N VAL A 77 14.14 -1.61 10.70
CA VAL A 77 13.48 -0.80 9.66
C VAL A 77 12.72 0.41 10.22
N LEU A 78 12.11 0.31 11.40
CA LEU A 78 11.47 1.47 12.03
C LEU A 78 12.52 2.51 12.44
N ARG A 79 13.65 2.10 13.04
CA ARG A 79 14.78 3.02 13.33
C ARG A 79 15.43 3.63 12.09
N GLY A 80 15.15 3.06 10.91
CA GLY A 80 15.67 3.53 9.63
C GLY A 80 14.82 4.63 8.97
N GLY A 81 13.61 4.89 9.49
CA GLY A 81 12.69 5.90 8.95
C GLY A 81 11.34 5.38 8.42
N LEU A 82 11.04 4.07 8.48
CA LEU A 82 9.73 3.57 8.06
C LEU A 82 8.65 3.98 9.04
N ASP A 83 7.50 4.36 8.51
CA ASP A 83 6.32 4.67 9.31
C ASP A 83 5.64 3.38 9.80
N LEU A 84 5.70 2.29 9.03
CA LEU A 84 4.95 1.05 9.29
C LEU A 84 5.74 -0.24 8.99
N THR A 85 5.43 -1.30 9.74
CA THR A 85 5.77 -2.69 9.37
C THR A 85 4.54 -3.59 9.46
N LYS A 86 4.51 -4.69 8.71
CA LYS A 86 3.45 -5.69 8.81
C LYS A 86 3.93 -7.13 8.74
N ASP A 87 3.14 -8.00 9.37
CA ASP A 87 3.19 -9.44 9.16
C ASP A 87 2.87 -9.81 7.70
N ASP A 88 3.55 -10.83 7.20
CA ASP A 88 3.23 -11.47 5.92
C ASP A 88 1.86 -12.18 6.01
N GLU A 89 1.12 -12.32 4.91
CA GLU A 89 -0.29 -12.72 4.99
C GLU A 89 -0.53 -14.15 5.51
N ASN A 90 0.52 -14.97 5.57
CA ASN A 90 0.51 -16.31 6.14
C ASN A 90 1.19 -16.41 7.52
N VAL A 91 1.72 -15.32 8.09
CA VAL A 91 2.29 -15.30 9.46
C VAL A 91 1.15 -15.16 10.47
N SER A 92 0.92 -16.23 11.24
CA SER A 92 -0.18 -16.30 12.20
C SER A 92 0.36 -16.77 13.56
N SER A 93 0.29 -18.06 13.85
CA SER A 93 0.98 -18.70 14.96
C SER A 93 1.51 -20.07 14.50
N GLN A 94 2.82 -20.17 14.31
CA GLN A 94 3.49 -21.37 13.82
C GLN A 94 4.46 -21.93 14.86
N PRO A 95 4.88 -23.22 14.76
CA PRO A 95 5.84 -23.81 15.70
C PRO A 95 7.16 -23.05 15.82
N PHE A 96 7.64 -22.41 14.74
CA PHE A 96 8.84 -21.57 14.77
C PHE A 96 8.60 -20.16 15.36
N MET A 97 7.35 -19.71 15.46
CA MET A 97 6.98 -18.36 15.91
C MET A 97 5.53 -18.28 16.42
N CYS A 98 5.35 -18.53 17.72
CA CYS A 98 4.07 -18.33 18.42
C CYS A 98 3.65 -16.84 18.38
N TRP A 99 2.38 -16.58 18.09
CA TRP A 99 1.85 -15.21 17.93
C TRP A 99 2.10 -14.32 19.16
N ARG A 100 1.82 -14.82 20.38
CA ARG A 100 1.96 -14.03 21.62
C ARG A 100 3.39 -13.57 21.85
N ASN A 101 4.35 -14.44 21.53
CA ASN A 101 5.77 -14.13 21.68
C ASN A 101 6.23 -13.16 20.57
N ARG A 102 5.74 -13.32 19.33
CA ARG A 102 5.95 -12.34 18.26
C ARG A 102 5.41 -10.97 18.65
N PHE A 103 4.19 -10.91 19.19
CA PHE A 103 3.58 -9.66 19.67
C PHE A 103 4.44 -9.00 20.74
N LEU A 104 4.90 -9.73 21.77
CA LEU A 104 5.76 -9.16 22.81
C LEU A 104 7.09 -8.59 22.27
N PHE A 105 7.78 -9.31 21.39
CA PHE A 105 9.04 -8.82 20.79
C PHE A 105 8.84 -7.73 19.72
N CYS A 106 7.70 -7.74 19.01
CA CYS A 106 7.33 -6.64 18.13
C CYS A 106 6.97 -5.41 18.95
N THR A 107 6.20 -5.54 20.04
CA THR A 107 5.93 -4.45 20.99
C THR A 107 7.23 -3.94 21.61
N GLU A 108 8.17 -4.78 22.04
CA GLU A 108 9.48 -4.31 22.52
C GLU A 108 10.25 -3.52 21.44
N ALA A 109 10.24 -3.98 20.19
CA ALA A 109 10.86 -3.29 19.05
C ALA A 109 10.13 -1.99 18.66
N ILE A 110 8.80 -1.96 18.80
CA ILE A 110 7.90 -0.85 18.48
C ILE A 110 7.83 0.15 19.64
N ASP A 111 8.11 -0.22 20.89
CA ASP A 111 8.24 0.72 22.00
C ASP A 111 9.64 1.37 21.96
N LYS A 112 10.65 0.62 21.50
CA LYS A 112 11.98 1.13 21.10
C LYS A 112 11.98 1.96 19.81
N ALA A 113 10.83 2.10 19.12
CA ALA A 113 10.67 2.86 17.87
C ALA A 113 9.29 3.54 17.72
N GLN A 114 8.61 3.77 18.85
CA GLN A 114 7.22 4.21 19.08
C GLN A 114 6.05 3.80 18.12
N ALA A 115 5.26 2.84 18.62
CA ALA A 115 3.79 2.83 18.75
C ALA A 115 2.80 2.99 17.55
N LYS A 116 2.08 1.88 17.29
CA LYS A 116 0.63 1.74 17.01
C LYS A 116 0.00 1.88 15.59
N THR A 117 -0.66 0.77 15.21
CA THR A 117 -1.95 0.60 14.47
C THR A 117 -2.04 0.73 12.94
N ALA A 118 -2.98 -0.06 12.37
CA ALA A 118 -3.37 -0.22 10.95
C ALA A 118 -4.56 -1.22 10.86
N LYS A 119 -5.27 -1.33 9.70
CA LYS A 119 -6.28 -2.40 9.40
C LYS A 119 -6.20 -2.89 7.91
N ALA A 120 -7.21 -3.19 7.05
CA ALA A 120 -8.69 -3.09 6.98
C ALA A 120 -9.34 -3.99 5.90
N LEU A 121 -10.66 -4.10 5.68
CA LEU A 121 -11.92 -3.65 6.34
C LEU A 121 -12.86 -2.56 5.71
N ARG A 122 -12.53 -1.26 5.54
CA ARG A 122 -13.46 -0.09 5.35
C ARG A 122 -14.84 -0.24 6.03
N THR A 123 -15.86 -0.77 5.35
CA THR A 123 -17.25 -0.95 5.86
C THR A 123 -17.40 -1.96 6.99
N SER A 124 -16.48 -2.92 7.11
CA SER A 124 -16.34 -3.78 8.30
C SER A 124 -15.56 -3.09 9.44
N GLY A 125 -15.13 -1.84 9.25
CA GLY A 125 -14.45 -1.02 10.25
C GLY A 125 -12.92 -1.07 10.18
N GLY A 126 -12.29 -0.50 9.15
CA GLY A 126 -10.83 -0.24 9.21
C GLY A 126 -10.22 0.66 8.13
N ASP A 127 -8.96 1.03 8.38
CA ASP A 127 -8.28 2.21 7.86
C ASP A 127 -7.34 2.04 6.64
N HIS A 128 -6.70 0.87 6.36
CA HIS A 128 -5.83 0.63 5.16
C HIS A 128 -6.26 -0.56 4.31
N ILE A 129 -6.11 -0.54 2.98
CA ILE A 129 -6.37 -1.74 2.14
C ILE A 129 -5.38 -1.95 1.00
N HIS A 130 -4.97 -3.20 0.74
CA HIS A 130 -4.24 -3.58 -0.47
C HIS A 130 -5.20 -3.63 -1.67
N TYR A 131 -4.91 -2.84 -2.71
CA TYR A 131 -5.82 -2.60 -3.86
C TYR A 131 -5.16 -2.89 -5.22
N GLY A 132 -3.83 -2.78 -5.32
CA GLY A 132 -3.06 -3.10 -6.51
C GLY A 132 -1.72 -2.36 -6.56
N ILE A 133 -0.96 -2.57 -7.64
CA ILE A 133 0.12 -1.70 -8.10
C ILE A 133 0.07 -1.75 -9.64
N VAL A 134 0.18 -0.60 -10.31
CA VAL A 134 0.30 -0.53 -11.78
C VAL A 134 1.66 -1.06 -12.24
N VAL A 135 2.73 -0.49 -11.69
CA VAL A 135 4.14 -0.78 -12.02
C VAL A 135 4.77 -1.90 -11.16
N GLY A 136 4.03 -2.98 -10.88
CA GLY A 136 4.41 -3.96 -9.86
C GLY A 136 4.40 -5.42 -10.31
N LYS A 137 4.93 -6.32 -9.46
CA LYS A 137 4.90 -7.78 -9.72
C LYS A 137 3.49 -8.39 -9.66
N LEU A 138 2.53 -7.61 -9.18
CA LEU A 138 1.12 -7.97 -9.07
C LEU A 138 0.38 -7.14 -10.10
N LYS A 139 -0.44 -7.81 -10.90
CA LYS A 139 -1.25 -7.22 -11.97
C LYS A 139 -2.05 -6.01 -11.49
N GLY A 140 -2.00 -4.94 -12.27
CA GLY A 140 -2.80 -3.74 -12.10
C GLY A 140 -2.89 -2.95 -13.40
N GLU A 141 -4.09 -2.84 -13.94
CA GLU A 141 -4.40 -1.88 -15.01
C GLU A 141 -4.56 -0.49 -14.36
N ARG A 142 -4.07 0.59 -14.99
CA ARG A 142 -3.95 1.93 -14.39
C ARG A 142 -5.31 2.54 -14.07
N GLU A 143 -6.23 2.59 -15.02
CA GLU A 143 -7.50 3.29 -14.83
C GLU A 143 -8.47 2.50 -13.94
N ILE A 144 -8.45 1.17 -14.01
CA ILE A 144 -9.14 0.30 -13.02
C ILE A 144 -8.59 0.53 -11.60
N ILE A 145 -7.27 0.66 -11.43
CA ILE A 145 -6.68 0.94 -10.12
C ILE A 145 -7.04 2.34 -9.63
N LEU A 146 -7.03 3.35 -10.50
CA LEU A 146 -7.45 4.71 -10.13
C LEU A 146 -8.92 4.76 -9.72
N GLY A 147 -9.83 4.10 -10.45
CA GLY A 147 -11.23 3.95 -10.02
C GLY A 147 -11.39 3.30 -8.65
N PHE A 148 -10.51 2.35 -8.28
CA PHE A 148 -10.49 1.79 -6.92
C PHE A 148 -9.88 2.74 -5.87
N VAL A 149 -8.98 3.66 -6.23
CA VAL A 149 -8.49 4.72 -5.33
C VAL A 149 -9.61 5.72 -5.04
N ASP A 150 -10.28 6.21 -6.08
CA ASP A 150 -11.40 7.15 -6.00
C ASP A 150 -12.50 6.57 -5.10
N LEU A 151 -12.93 5.32 -5.36
CA LEU A 151 -13.92 4.58 -4.56
C LEU A 151 -13.52 4.32 -3.10
N LEU A 152 -12.25 4.48 -2.73
CA LEU A 152 -11.74 4.32 -1.36
C LEU A 152 -11.57 5.64 -0.61
N ARG A 153 -11.08 6.68 -1.28
CA ARG A 153 -10.78 7.98 -0.66
C ARG A 153 -12.00 8.86 -0.52
N ASP A 154 -12.75 9.01 -1.61
CA ASP A 154 -13.68 10.12 -1.77
C ASP A 154 -15.04 9.83 -1.13
N ASP A 155 -15.84 10.87 -0.94
CA ASP A 155 -17.20 10.77 -0.40
C ASP A 155 -18.26 10.63 -1.52
N LEU A 156 -18.01 11.22 -2.69
CA LEU A 156 -18.85 11.10 -3.87
C LEU A 156 -17.98 10.80 -5.10
N ILE A 157 -18.22 9.65 -5.73
CA ILE A 157 -17.56 9.21 -6.95
C ILE A 157 -18.59 9.17 -8.07
N GLU A 158 -18.36 9.91 -9.15
CA GLU A 158 -19.26 9.91 -10.30
C GLU A 158 -19.03 8.70 -11.23
N LYS A 159 -20.05 8.40 -12.05
CA LYS A 159 -19.99 7.28 -12.99
C LYS A 159 -18.97 7.53 -14.11
N ASP A 160 -17.80 6.91 -14.02
CA ASP A 160 -16.80 6.86 -15.08
C ASP A 160 -16.48 5.42 -15.55
N GLN A 161 -16.95 5.08 -16.75
CA GLN A 161 -16.69 3.76 -17.35
C GLN A 161 -15.25 3.59 -17.85
N THR A 162 -14.48 4.66 -18.02
CA THR A 162 -13.05 4.58 -18.35
C THR A 162 -12.22 4.09 -17.16
N ARG A 163 -12.72 4.26 -15.94
CA ARG A 163 -12.16 3.74 -14.67
C ARG A 163 -12.90 2.52 -14.11
N SER A 164 -13.73 1.86 -14.91
CA SER A 164 -14.62 0.75 -14.46
C SER A 164 -15.61 1.11 -13.33
N ILE A 165 -15.99 2.39 -13.18
CA ILE A 165 -17.06 2.83 -12.28
C ILE A 165 -18.38 2.82 -13.07
N TYR A 166 -19.27 1.88 -12.78
CA TYR A 166 -20.52 1.69 -13.54
C TYR A 166 -21.69 2.46 -12.92
N PHE A 167 -21.58 2.90 -11.67
CA PHE A 167 -22.58 3.70 -10.96
C PHE A 167 -21.96 4.85 -10.15
N THR A 168 -22.63 6.00 -10.11
CA THR A 168 -22.33 7.06 -9.12
C THR A 168 -22.53 6.54 -7.70
N GLN A 169 -21.48 6.62 -6.88
CA GLN A 169 -21.43 6.13 -5.51
C GLN A 169 -21.27 7.29 -4.53
N ASP A 170 -22.25 7.43 -3.65
CA ASP A 170 -22.30 8.39 -2.54
C ASP A 170 -22.06 7.61 -1.23
N TRP A 171 -20.98 7.91 -0.53
CA TRP A 171 -20.59 7.29 0.74
C TRP A 171 -21.18 7.99 1.96
N VAL A 172 -21.87 9.12 1.79
CA VAL A 172 -22.59 9.88 2.82
C VAL A 172 -21.79 10.06 4.13
N SER A 173 -20.55 10.50 3.96
CA SER A 173 -19.53 10.79 4.97
C SER A 173 -19.02 9.57 5.76
N LEU A 174 -19.10 8.37 5.17
CA LEU A 174 -18.37 7.20 5.67
C LEU A 174 -16.87 7.39 5.42
N LEU A 175 -16.12 7.56 6.52
CA LEU A 175 -14.68 7.83 6.54
C LEU A 175 -13.85 7.01 5.52
N GLY A 176 -12.97 7.72 4.82
CA GLY A 176 -12.08 7.18 3.79
C GLY A 176 -11.04 6.20 4.34
N VAL A 177 -10.34 5.53 3.42
CA VAL A 177 -9.34 4.50 3.72
C VAL A 177 -8.07 4.75 2.91
N LEU A 178 -6.91 4.56 3.54
CA LEU A 178 -5.60 4.68 2.88
C LEU A 178 -5.35 3.46 1.96
N PRO A 179 -5.33 3.64 0.62
CA PRO A 179 -4.95 2.58 -0.30
C PRO A 179 -3.43 2.27 -0.20
N MET A 180 -3.09 1.00 0.05
CA MET A 180 -1.72 0.48 0.24
C MET A 180 -1.17 -0.26 -0.99
N ALA A 181 -0.20 0.36 -1.67
CA ALA A 181 0.53 -0.19 -2.79
C ALA A 181 1.66 -1.12 -2.29
N SER A 182 1.51 -2.45 -2.44
CA SER A 182 2.49 -3.43 -1.97
C SER A 182 2.72 -4.58 -2.94
N GLY A 183 3.98 -4.78 -3.37
CA GLY A 183 4.38 -5.95 -4.15
C GLY A 183 5.33 -5.69 -5.33
N GLY A 184 6.63 -5.96 -5.14
CA GLY A 184 7.62 -5.95 -6.22
C GLY A 184 8.30 -4.60 -6.50
N ILE A 185 7.76 -3.52 -5.94
CA ILE A 185 8.30 -2.16 -6.06
C ILE A 185 9.65 -1.96 -5.35
N HIS A 186 10.40 -1.00 -5.88
CA HIS A 186 11.73 -0.53 -5.50
C HIS A 186 11.88 0.95 -5.96
N VAL A 187 12.99 1.61 -5.64
CA VAL A 187 13.15 3.08 -5.73
C VAL A 187 12.85 3.69 -7.11
N TRP A 188 13.14 3.00 -8.21
CA TRP A 188 12.84 3.52 -9.57
C TRP A 188 11.34 3.65 -9.85
N HIS A 189 10.50 2.97 -9.08
CA HIS A 189 9.05 3.11 -9.16
C HIS A 189 8.53 4.32 -8.38
N MET A 190 9.34 4.98 -7.54
CA MET A 190 8.87 6.03 -6.63
C MET A 190 8.21 7.23 -7.33
N PRO A 191 8.71 7.75 -8.48
CA PRO A 191 8.06 8.85 -9.18
C PRO A 191 6.64 8.47 -9.62
N ALA A 192 6.50 7.35 -10.34
CA ALA A 192 5.22 6.83 -10.81
C ALA A 192 4.27 6.46 -9.64
N LEU A 193 4.79 5.95 -8.52
CA LEU A 193 3.98 5.69 -7.33
C LEU A 193 3.48 6.99 -6.67
N THR A 194 4.30 8.04 -6.66
CA THR A 194 3.94 9.36 -6.08
C THR A 194 2.98 10.13 -6.99
N GLU A 195 3.09 9.94 -8.31
CA GLU A 195 2.19 10.46 -9.35
C GLU A 195 0.82 9.75 -9.33
N ILE A 196 0.79 8.42 -9.45
CA ILE A 196 -0.46 7.65 -9.59
C ILE A 196 -1.24 7.61 -8.26
N PHE A 197 -0.54 7.59 -7.13
CA PHE A 197 -1.19 7.38 -5.83
C PHE A 197 -1.20 8.59 -4.90
N GLU A 198 -0.44 9.65 -5.16
CA GLU A 198 -0.45 10.87 -4.33
C GLU A 198 -0.23 10.63 -2.82
N ASP A 199 -0.41 11.68 -2.00
CA ASP A 199 0.00 11.64 -0.59
C ASP A 199 -0.81 10.69 0.28
N ASP A 200 -2.12 10.54 0.07
CA ASP A 200 -3.00 9.67 0.88
C ASP A 200 -2.88 8.19 0.52
N SER A 201 -1.65 7.71 0.36
CA SER A 201 -1.28 6.34 0.02
C SER A 201 -0.28 5.75 1.01
N ILE A 202 -0.11 4.42 0.95
CA ILE A 202 0.95 3.72 1.68
C ILE A 202 1.79 2.90 0.70
N LEU A 203 3.06 3.24 0.55
CA LEU A 203 3.98 2.58 -0.40
C LEU A 203 4.84 1.56 0.36
N GLN A 204 4.78 0.28 -0.03
CA GLN A 204 5.34 -0.81 0.76
C GLN A 204 6.46 -1.62 0.07
N PHE A 205 7.68 -1.40 0.55
CA PHE A 205 8.93 -1.87 -0.05
C PHE A 205 9.49 -3.14 0.63
N GLY A 206 8.74 -4.24 0.64
CA GLY A 206 9.12 -5.47 1.35
C GLY A 206 10.54 -6.01 1.01
N ARG A 207 10.80 -6.40 -0.25
CA ARG A 207 12.17 -6.75 -0.69
C ARG A 207 13.00 -5.51 -1.08
N GLY A 208 12.36 -4.39 -1.45
CA GLY A 208 13.05 -3.13 -1.77
C GLY A 208 13.86 -2.58 -0.58
N THR A 209 13.37 -2.76 0.65
CA THR A 209 14.12 -2.50 1.88
C THR A 209 15.02 -3.68 2.25
N LEU A 210 14.44 -4.88 2.44
CA LEU A 210 15.13 -6.03 3.06
C LEU A 210 16.12 -6.77 2.13
N ARG A 211 16.49 -6.17 0.99
CA ARG A 211 17.58 -6.61 0.11
C ARG A 211 18.48 -5.47 -0.37
N HIS A 212 18.44 -4.32 0.29
CA HIS A 212 19.49 -3.31 0.13
C HIS A 212 20.86 -3.92 0.48
N PRO A 213 21.94 -3.68 -0.29
CA PRO A 213 23.20 -4.42 -0.17
C PRO A 213 23.90 -4.28 1.20
N TRP A 214 23.73 -3.15 1.90
CA TRP A 214 24.44 -2.88 3.15
C TRP A 214 23.73 -3.37 4.42
N SER A 215 22.45 -3.05 4.62
CA SER A 215 21.57 -3.60 5.68
C SER A 215 20.13 -3.11 5.43
N ASN A 216 19.20 -3.57 6.27
CA ASN A 216 17.81 -3.14 6.30
C ASN A 216 17.64 -1.62 6.43
N ALA A 217 18.33 -0.98 7.39
CA ALA A 217 18.17 0.46 7.68
C ALA A 217 18.60 1.37 6.51
N PRO A 218 19.77 1.17 5.86
CA PRO A 218 20.09 1.79 4.56
C PRO A 218 19.00 1.61 3.50
N GLY A 219 18.41 0.41 3.42
CA GLY A 219 17.26 0.14 2.57
C GLY A 219 15.98 0.88 2.94
N VAL A 220 15.91 1.51 4.11
CA VAL A 220 14.84 2.44 4.46
C VAL A 220 15.20 3.85 4.04
N VAL A 221 16.40 4.32 4.40
CA VAL A 221 16.92 5.65 4.01
C VAL A 221 16.78 5.86 2.51
N ALA A 222 17.18 4.88 1.68
CA ALA A 222 17.02 4.96 0.23
C ALA A 222 15.56 5.14 -0.24
N ASN A 223 14.60 4.44 0.39
CA ASN A 223 13.18 4.60 0.03
C ASN A 223 12.58 5.90 0.60
N GLN A 224 13.08 6.40 1.73
CA GLN A 224 12.68 7.69 2.27
C GLN A 224 13.19 8.85 1.42
N VAL A 225 14.49 8.86 1.08
CA VAL A 225 15.09 9.88 0.22
C VAL A 225 14.47 9.90 -1.17
N ALA A 226 14.25 8.73 -1.79
CA ALA A 226 13.55 8.65 -3.06
C ALA A 226 12.12 9.25 -2.99
N LEU A 227 11.38 9.00 -1.89
CA LEU A 227 10.04 9.54 -1.72
C LEU A 227 10.07 11.05 -1.49
N GLU A 228 10.92 11.54 -0.59
CA GLU A 228 11.01 12.95 -0.24
C GLU A 228 11.49 13.79 -1.43
N ALA A 229 12.40 13.27 -2.26
CA ALA A 229 12.78 13.90 -3.53
C ALA A 229 11.62 13.95 -4.55
N CYS A 230 10.85 12.88 -4.72
CA CYS A 230 9.68 12.88 -5.61
C CYS A 230 8.58 13.84 -5.12
N VAL A 231 8.32 13.88 -3.81
CA VAL A 231 7.35 14.80 -3.20
C VAL A 231 7.80 16.25 -3.34
N GLN A 232 9.08 16.55 -3.10
CA GLN A 232 9.63 17.89 -3.31
C GLN A 232 9.46 18.33 -4.76
N ALA A 233 9.95 17.53 -5.72
CA ALA A 233 9.88 17.87 -7.14
C ALA A 233 8.43 18.06 -7.64
N ARG A 234 7.49 17.20 -7.20
CA ARG A 234 6.06 17.36 -7.48
C ARG A 234 5.50 18.67 -6.93
N ASN A 235 5.87 19.03 -5.69
CA ASN A 235 5.42 20.27 -5.06
C ASN A 235 6.06 21.52 -5.71
N GLU A 236 7.26 21.38 -6.27
CA GLU A 236 7.94 22.36 -7.14
C GLU A 236 7.40 22.38 -8.59
N ARG A 237 6.47 21.47 -8.92
CA ARG A 237 5.74 21.31 -10.20
C ARG A 237 6.52 20.66 -11.35
N CYS A 238 7.54 19.85 -11.06
CA CYS A 238 8.12 18.92 -12.04
C CYS A 238 7.11 17.84 -12.46
N ASP A 239 7.20 17.39 -13.71
CA ASP A 239 6.41 16.28 -14.26
C ASP A 239 7.08 14.95 -13.89
N LEU A 240 6.59 14.31 -12.81
CA LEU A 240 7.12 13.01 -12.34
C LEU A 240 7.06 11.88 -13.38
N ALA A 241 6.16 11.95 -14.36
CA ALA A 241 6.05 10.94 -15.41
C ALA A 241 7.18 11.07 -16.47
N ARG A 242 7.77 12.27 -16.58
CA ARG A 242 8.85 12.59 -17.54
C ARG A 242 10.22 12.70 -16.86
N GLU A 243 10.29 13.47 -15.79
CA GLU A 243 11.51 13.85 -15.06
C GLU A 243 11.88 12.85 -13.95
N GLY A 244 11.00 11.88 -13.65
CA GLY A 244 11.12 10.97 -12.50
C GLY A 244 12.46 10.25 -12.38
N ASN A 245 13.05 9.78 -13.49
CA ASN A 245 14.37 9.14 -13.46
C ASN A 245 15.48 10.15 -13.14
N GLU A 246 15.39 11.37 -13.65
CA GLU A 246 16.38 12.43 -13.43
C GLU A 246 16.34 12.89 -11.97
N ILE A 247 15.15 13.05 -11.38
CA ILE A 247 14.95 13.34 -9.94
C ILE A 247 15.63 12.28 -9.06
N ILE A 248 15.47 10.99 -9.39
CA ILE A 248 16.14 9.89 -8.67
C ILE A 248 17.67 9.93 -8.90
N HIS A 249 18.14 10.23 -10.11
CA HIS A 249 19.58 10.39 -10.39
C HIS A 249 20.23 11.57 -9.65
N GLU A 250 19.55 12.71 -9.54
CA GLU A 250 20.02 13.85 -8.73
C GLU A 250 20.09 13.48 -7.24
N ALA A 251 19.07 12.78 -6.72
CA ALA A 251 19.07 12.28 -5.35
C ALA A 251 20.22 11.29 -5.06
N CYS A 252 20.61 10.46 -6.05
CA CYS A 252 21.77 9.57 -5.95
C CYS A 252 23.11 10.31 -5.79
N LYS A 253 23.23 11.58 -6.20
CA LYS A 253 24.50 12.34 -6.09
C LYS A 253 24.88 12.67 -4.65
N TRP A 254 23.88 12.78 -3.76
CA TRP A 254 24.08 13.16 -2.36
C TRP A 254 23.62 12.09 -1.35
N ASN A 255 22.78 11.12 -1.74
CA ASN A 255 22.46 9.97 -0.91
C ASN A 255 23.08 8.65 -1.45
N PRO A 256 24.10 8.09 -0.76
CA PRO A 256 24.82 6.91 -1.25
C PRO A 256 24.02 5.61 -1.06
N GLU A 257 23.08 5.52 -0.10
CA GLU A 257 22.16 4.40 0.03
C GLU A 257 21.24 4.28 -1.19
N LEU A 258 20.65 5.39 -1.62
CA LEU A 258 19.83 5.45 -2.83
C LEU A 258 20.64 5.05 -4.06
N ALA A 259 21.84 5.59 -4.25
CA ALA A 259 22.73 5.20 -5.34
C ALA A 259 23.01 3.68 -5.34
N ALA A 260 23.30 3.09 -4.18
CA ALA A 260 23.60 1.67 -4.04
C ALA A 260 22.40 0.75 -4.36
N VAL A 261 21.17 1.16 -4.06
CA VAL A 261 19.97 0.37 -4.37
C VAL A 261 19.44 0.64 -5.78
N CYS A 262 19.65 1.84 -6.33
CA CYS A 262 19.38 2.15 -7.73
C CYS A 262 20.13 1.20 -8.67
N GLU A 263 21.42 0.99 -8.44
CA GLU A 263 22.26 0.06 -9.22
C GLU A 263 21.81 -1.41 -9.13
N VAL A 264 21.23 -1.83 -7.99
CA VAL A 264 20.74 -3.21 -7.78
C VAL A 264 19.43 -3.50 -8.52
N TRP A 265 18.61 -2.48 -8.81
CA TRP A 265 17.25 -2.67 -9.36
C TRP A 265 16.99 -2.01 -10.72
N LYS A 266 17.95 -1.30 -11.33
CA LYS A 266 17.80 -0.54 -12.59
C LYS A 266 17.23 -1.32 -13.78
N GLU A 267 17.53 -2.61 -13.89
CA GLU A 267 17.04 -3.48 -14.97
C GLU A 267 15.71 -4.20 -14.63
N ILE A 268 15.22 -4.07 -13.40
CA ILE A 268 14.09 -4.87 -12.90
C ILE A 268 12.76 -4.14 -13.11
N LYS A 269 12.04 -4.55 -14.15
CA LYS A 269 10.68 -4.09 -14.47
C LYS A 269 9.67 -5.25 -14.50
N PHE A 270 8.38 -4.91 -14.54
CA PHE A 270 7.26 -5.86 -14.62
C PHE A 270 6.33 -5.52 -15.79
N GLU A 271 6.84 -5.65 -17.01
CA GLU A 271 6.10 -5.34 -18.25
C GLU A 271 5.39 -6.62 -18.75
N PHE A 272 4.09 -6.76 -18.42
CA PHE A 272 3.24 -7.91 -18.76
C PHE A 272 1.82 -7.47 -19.15
N GLU A 273 1.16 -8.21 -20.05
CA GLU A 273 -0.21 -7.90 -20.48
C GLU A 273 -1.24 -8.06 -19.35
N ALA A 274 -2.11 -7.06 -19.19
CA ALA A 274 -3.13 -7.05 -18.15
C ALA A 274 -4.31 -7.95 -18.51
N MET A 275 -4.33 -9.18 -17.97
CA MET A 275 -5.44 -10.17 -18.08
C MET A 275 -6.80 -9.73 -17.47
N ASP A 276 -7.03 -8.43 -17.25
CA ASP A 276 -8.28 -7.81 -16.80
C ASP A 276 -8.19 -6.34 -17.18
N THR A 277 -9.03 -5.96 -18.14
CA THR A 277 -9.16 -4.63 -18.70
C THR A 277 -10.61 -4.14 -18.49
N LEU A 278 -10.88 -2.93 -18.96
CA LEU A 278 -12.22 -2.37 -19.07
C LEU A 278 -13.15 -3.34 -19.82
#